data_AF-A0A7X7X2K7-F1
#
_entry.id   AF-A0A7X7X2K7-F1
#
_cell.length_a   1.000
_cell.length_b   1.000
_cell.length_c   1.000
_cell.angle_alpha   90.00
_cell.angle_beta   90.00
_cell.angle_gamma   90.00
#
_symmetry.space_group_name_H-M   'P 1'
#
loop_
_entity.id
_entity.type
_entity.pdbx_description
1 polymer ?
#
loop_
_entity_poly.entity_id
_entity_poly.type
_entity_poly.pdbx_seq_one_letter_code
_entity_poly.pdbx_strand_id
1 'polypeptide(L)' 'MTVLKIAAILLIVTGAVINYGAGYIVKRLALSQRVAVKEAHEFTGEALEEYKRMKALSMVKLVGLFTLIPGVVLIFIAFK' A
#
# COMPACT_ATOMS: atom_id res chain seq x y z
N MET A 1 -9.81 -25.77 9.77
CA MET A 1 -8.98 -25.14 8.71
C MET A 1 -9.75 -24.11 7.87
N THR A 2 -11.08 -24.19 7.73
CA THR A 2 -11.89 -23.26 6.91
C THR A 2 -11.71 -21.78 7.29
N VAL A 3 -11.66 -21.46 8.59
CA VAL A 3 -11.42 -20.10 9.08
C VAL A 3 -10.07 -19.55 8.58
N LEU A 4 -9.03 -20.37 8.58
CA LEU A 4 -7.69 -19.98 8.13
C LEU A 4 -7.67 -19.71 6.61
N LYS A 5 -8.40 -20.53 5.83
CA LYS A 5 -8.58 -20.33 4.38
C LYS A 5 -9.30 -19.01 4.09
N ILE A 6 -10.38 -18.71 4.81
CA ILE A 6 -11.12 -17.44 4.68
C ILE A 6 -10.21 -16.26 5.03
N ALA A 7 -9.50 -16.33 6.17
CA ALA A 7 -8.58 -15.28 6.58
C ALA A 7 -7.48 -15.03 5.54
N ALA A 8 -6.92 -16.09 4.96
CA ALA A 8 -5.90 -15.99 3.91
C ALA A 8 -6.43 -15.24 2.68
N ILE A 9 -7.61 -15.61 2.19
CA ILE A 9 -8.25 -14.97 1.03
C ILE A 9 -8.54 -13.50 1.34
N LEU A 10 -9.11 -13.19 2.51
CA LEU A 10 -9.43 -11.82 2.89
C LEU A 10 -8.20 -10.92 2.95
N LEU A 11 -7.08 -11.41 3.51
CA LEU A 11 -5.83 -10.65 3.58
C LEU A 11 -5.24 -10.40 2.19
N ILE A 12 -5.25 -11.40 1.30
CA ILE A 12 -4.78 -11.26 -0.08
C ILE A 12 -5.64 -10.23 -0.82
N VAL A 13 -6.96 -10.39 -0.79
CA VAL A 13 -7.90 -9.50 -1.49
C VAL A 13 -7.76 -8.08 -0.97
N THR A 14 -7.74 -7.89 0.36
CA THR A 14 -7.59 -6.56 0.97
C THR A 14 -6.26 -5.91 0.60
N GLY A 15 -5.16 -6.65 0.70
CA GLY A 15 -3.84 -6.15 0.33
C GLY A 15 -3.74 -5.78 -1.16
N ALA A 16 -4.36 -6.58 -2.04
CA ALA A 16 -4.46 -6.29 -3.46
C ALA A 16 -5.29 -5.01 -3.73
N VAL A 17 -6.46 -4.89 -3.10
CA VAL A 17 -7.31 -3.69 -3.21
C VAL A 17 -6.56 -2.43 -2.77
N ILE A 18 -5.79 -2.50 -1.68
CA ILE A 18 -4.98 -1.36 -1.22
C ILE A 18 -3.86 -1.03 -2.23
N ASN A 19 -3.18 -2.05 -2.77
CA ASN A 19 -2.04 -1.85 -3.68
C ASN A 19 -2.48 -1.28 -5.04
N TYR A 20 -3.49 -1.89 -5.67
CA TYR A 20 -4.04 -1.41 -6.95
C TYR A 20 -4.87 -0.13 -6.77
N GLY A 21 -5.51 0.04 -5.62
CA GLY A 21 -6.26 1.25 -5.25
C GLY A 21 -5.40 2.41 -4.75
N ALA A 22 -4.07 2.25 -4.69
CA ALA A 22 -3.18 3.23 -4.06
C ALA A 22 -3.34 4.66 -4.63
N GLY A 23 -3.52 4.81 -5.94
CA GLY A 23 -3.75 6.12 -6.56
C GLY A 23 -5.03 6.81 -6.08
N TYR A 24 -6.11 6.04 -5.96
CA TYR A 24 -7.37 6.55 -5.43
C TYR A 24 -7.24 6.92 -3.94
N ILE A 25 -6.58 6.08 -3.13
CA ILE A 25 -6.35 6.33 -1.70
C ILE A 25 -5.52 7.59 -1.49
N VAL A 26 -4.41 7.74 -2.22
CA VAL A 26 -3.53 8.92 -2.14
C VAL A 26 -4.28 10.19 -2.50
N LYS A 27 -5.11 10.17 -3.56
CA LYS A 27 -5.90 11.32 -3.99
C LYS A 27 -7.00 11.66 -2.98
N ARG A 28 -7.79 10.66 -2.55
CA ARG A 28 -8.94 10.84 -1.65
C ARG A 28 -8.54 11.38 -0.28
N LEU A 29 -7.39 10.94 0.23
CA LEU A 29 -6.89 11.33 1.55
C LEU A 29 -5.85 12.47 1.51
N ALA A 30 -5.60 13.03 0.33
CA ALA A 30 -4.59 14.07 0.10
C ALA A 30 -3.21 13.71 0.71
N LEU A 31 -2.79 12.44 0.60
CA LEU A 31 -1.59 11.95 1.28
C LEU A 31 -0.32 12.64 0.79
N SER A 32 -0.26 13.04 -0.48
CA SER A 32 0.87 13.81 -1.03
C SER A 32 1.13 15.13 -0.30
N GLN A 33 0.11 15.75 0.30
CA GLN A 33 0.26 16.97 1.08
C GLN A 33 0.70 16.72 2.52
N ARG A 34 0.54 15.49 3.02
CA ARG A 34 0.84 15.10 4.41
C ARG A 34 2.17 14.35 4.56
N VAL A 35 2.75 13.90 3.45
CA VAL A 35 4.05 13.23 3.46
C VAL A 35 5.16 14.24 3.76
N ALA A 36 5.85 14.03 4.89
CA ALA A 36 7.07 14.74 5.19
C ALA A 36 8.18 14.28 4.23
N VAL A 37 8.79 15.24 3.55
CA VAL A 37 9.93 15.01 2.65
C VAL A 37 11.12 15.73 3.27
N LYS A 38 12.07 14.95 3.81
CA LYS A 38 13.31 15.49 4.38
C LYS A 38 14.26 15.95 3.28
N GLU A 39 14.09 15.38 2.09
CA GLU A 39 14.82 15.63 0.86
C GLU A 39 14.25 16.83 0.07
N ALA A 40 13.30 17.58 0.66
CA ALA A 40 12.52 18.60 -0.06
C ALA A 40 13.39 19.75 -0.58
N HIS A 41 14.61 19.87 -0.08
CA HIS A 41 15.57 20.90 -0.45
C HIS A 41 16.25 20.59 -1.78
N GLU A 42 16.19 19.33 -2.22
CA GLU A 42 16.79 18.83 -3.47
C GLU A 42 15.86 19.01 -4.69
N PHE A 43 14.58 19.30 -4.46
CA PHE A 43 13.56 19.43 -5.51
C PHE A 43 12.86 20.79 -5.43
N THR A 44 12.57 21.40 -6.59
CA THR A 44 11.83 22.67 -6.67
C THR A 44 10.57 22.54 -7.54
N GLY A 45 9.52 23.31 -7.22
CA GLY A 45 8.29 23.39 -8.01
C GLY A 45 7.62 22.04 -8.25
N GLU A 46 7.33 21.75 -9.52
CA GLU A 46 6.59 20.55 -9.96
C GLU A 46 7.31 19.24 -9.59
N ALA A 47 8.64 19.21 -9.62
CA ALA A 47 9.42 18.02 -9.29
C ALA A 47 9.22 17.59 -7.82
N LEU A 48 9.05 18.57 -6.91
CA LEU A 48 8.78 18.29 -5.50
C LEU A 48 7.36 17.71 -5.31
N GLU A 49 6.38 18.19 -6.07
CA GLU A 49 5.01 17.68 -6.00
C GLU A 49 4.91 16.25 -6.55
N GLU A 50 5.58 15.97 -7.66
CA GLU A 50 5.64 14.63 -8.23
C GLU A 50 6.34 13.66 -7.28
N TYR A 51 7.47 14.07 -6.68
CA TYR A 51 8.17 13.27 -5.68
C TYR A 51 7.28 12.96 -4.47
N LYS A 52 6.60 13.97 -3.91
CA LYS A 52 5.64 13.78 -2.80
C LYS A 52 4.53 12.79 -3.15
N ARG A 53 3.98 12.91 -4.35
CA ARG A 53 2.94 11.99 -4.85
C ARG A 53 3.48 10.57 -4.99
N MET A 54 4.67 10.41 -5.54
CA MET A 54 5.32 9.10 -5.70
C MET A 54 5.64 8.47 -4.34
N LYS A 55 6.17 9.23 -3.39
CA LYS A 55 6.44 8.76 -2.02
C LYS A 55 5.16 8.33 -1.32
N ALA A 56 4.08 9.12 -1.43
CA ALA A 56 2.76 8.76 -0.89
C ALA A 56 2.21 7.47 -1.53
N LEU A 57 2.31 7.33 -2.85
CA LEU A 57 1.92 6.11 -3.57
C LEU A 57 2.68 4.89 -3.08
N SER A 58 4.00 5.00 -2.97
CA SER A 58 4.87 3.91 -2.51
C SER A 58 4.52 3.50 -1.08
N MET A 59 4.26 4.45 -0.18
CA MET A 59 3.83 4.14 1.20
C MET A 59 2.52 3.35 1.23
N VAL A 60 1.50 3.76 0.46
CA VAL A 60 0.23 3.02 0.41
C VAL A 60 0.41 1.63 -0.20
N LYS A 61 1.23 1.50 -1.25
CA LYS A 61 1.54 0.20 -1.85
C LYS A 61 2.28 -0.73 -0.88
N LEU A 62 3.18 -0.19 -0.07
CA LEU A 62 3.85 -0.97 0.98
C LEU A 62 2.84 -1.47 2.02
N VAL A 63 1.89 -0.64 2.46
CA VAL A 63 0.81 -1.09 3.36
C VAL A 63 0.00 -2.22 2.72
N GLY A 64 -0.36 -2.10 1.44
CA GLY A 64 -1.03 -3.16 0.69
C GLY A 64 -0.21 -4.45 0.62
N LEU A 65 1.09 -4.34 0.35
CA LEU A 65 2.01 -5.48 0.31
C LEU A 65 2.15 -6.16 1.69
N PHE A 66 2.35 -5.40 2.76
CA PHE A 66 2.44 -5.94 4.12
C PHE A 66 1.13 -6.57 4.61
N THR A 67 -0.01 -6.13 4.07
CA THR A 67 -1.31 -6.77 4.32
C THR A 67 -1.45 -8.08 3.53
N LEU A 68 -0.94 -8.12 2.30
CA LEU A 68 -1.05 -9.26 1.39
C LEU A 68 -0.13 -10.43 1.79
N ILE A 69 1.11 -10.15 2.19
CA ILE A 69 2.13 -11.18 2.49
C ILE A 69 1.63 -12.21 3.53
N PRO A 70 1.08 -11.81 4.69
CA PRO A 70 0.52 -12.76 5.66
C PRO A 70 -0.57 -13.65 5.06
N GLY A 71 -1.42 -13.10 4.18
CA GLY A 71 -2.45 -13.87 3.49
C GLY A 71 -1.86 -14.95 2.58
N VAL A 72 -0.80 -14.63 1.84
CA VAL A 72 -0.06 -15.60 1.00
C VAL A 72 0.56 -16.70 1.86
N VAL A 73 1.24 -16.34 2.96
CA VAL A 73 1.81 -17.31 3.91
C VAL A 73 0.72 -18.23 4.47
N LEU A 74 -0.44 -17.68 4.84
CA LEU A 74 -1.57 -18.45 5.34
C LEU A 74 -2.14 -19.42 4.31
N ILE A 75 -2.08 -19.13 3.00
CA ILE A 75 -2.50 -20.10 1.98
C ILE A 75 -1.62 -21.36 2.04
N PHE A 76 -0.30 -21.22 2.13
CA PHE A 76 0.62 -22.37 2.22
C PHE A 76 0.36 -23.22 3.47
N ILE A 77 -0.11 -22.62 4.56
CA ILE A 77 -0.44 -23.33 5.80
C ILE A 77 -1.84 -23.96 5.72
N ALA A 78 -2.83 -23.22 5.21
CA ALA A 78 -4.23 -23.60 5.24
C ALA A 78 -4.64 -24.61 4.16
N PHE A 79 -3.86 -24.71 3.08
CA PHE A 79 -4.10 -25.61 1.94
C PHE A 79 -3.03 -26.70 1.79
N LYS A 80 -2.19 -26.89 2.81
CA LYS A 80 -1.30 -28.05 2.90
C LYS A 80 -2.11 -29.35 3.00
#